data_AF-A0A1C0U5D4-F1
#
_entry.id   AF-A0A1C0U5D4-F1
#
_cell.length_a   1.000
_cell.length_b   1.000
_cell.length_c   1.000
_cell.angle_alpha   90.00
_cell.angle_beta   90.00
_cell.angle_gamma   90.00
#
_symmetry.space_group_name_H-M   'P 1'
#
loop_
_entity.id
_entity.type
_entity.pdbx_description
1 polymer ?
#
loop_
_entity_poly.entity_id
_entity_poly.type
_entity_poly.pdbx_seq_one_letter_code
_entity_poly.pdbx_strand_id
1 'polypeptide(L)' 'MHRTNKPRGFFYLDHRPVDGQVGIITDTYATPGNVHDSQPFIKRLTRQLERFALNPLAVGLDAGYFTAPVCYLTEQLA' A
#
# COMPACT_ATOMS: atom_id res chain seq x y z
N MET A 1 16.57 -11.05 0.71
CA MET A 1 16.62 -11.44 -0.71
C MET A 1 16.82 -10.17 -1.54
N HIS A 2 17.79 -10.13 -2.44
CA HIS A 2 18.12 -8.96 -3.27
C HIS A 2 17.70 -9.25 -4.73
N ARG A 3 17.20 -8.24 -5.46
CA ARG A 3 16.70 -8.43 -6.84
C ARG A 3 17.88 -8.61 -7.81
N THR A 4 17.81 -9.65 -8.64
CA THR A 4 18.77 -9.90 -9.72
C THR A 4 18.92 -8.64 -10.59
N ASN A 5 20.17 -8.27 -10.92
CA ASN A 5 20.55 -7.07 -11.70
C ASN A 5 20.30 -5.70 -11.04
N LYS A 6 20.05 -5.62 -9.72
CA LYS A 6 20.06 -4.33 -9.00
C LYS A 6 21.38 -4.10 -8.23
N PRO A 7 21.78 -2.84 -7.95
CA PRO A 7 22.90 -2.57 -7.05
C PRO A 7 22.65 -3.22 -5.68
N ARG A 8 23.69 -3.71 -4.99
CA ARG A 8 23.56 -4.20 -3.60
C ARG A 8 23.63 -3.00 -2.65
N GLY A 9 22.76 -2.97 -1.65
CA GLY A 9 22.68 -1.86 -0.71
C GLY A 9 21.49 -1.98 0.24
N PHE A 10 21.45 -1.09 1.23
CA PHE A 10 20.32 -0.93 2.14
C PHE A 10 19.22 -0.14 1.43
N PHE A 11 18.28 -0.84 0.81
CA PHE A 11 17.12 -0.22 0.18
C PHE A 11 15.88 -0.38 1.06
N TYR A 12 15.04 0.64 1.03
CA TYR A 12 13.76 0.67 1.68
C TYR A 12 12.71 1.15 0.67
N LEU A 13 11.46 0.74 0.89
CA LEU A 13 10.30 1.25 0.18
C LEU A 13 9.41 1.93 1.19
N ASP A 14 8.90 3.10 0.81
CA ASP A 14 7.90 3.84 1.58
C ASP A 14 6.55 3.72 0.88
N HIS A 15 5.66 2.93 1.48
CA HIS A 15 4.31 2.68 0.98
C HIS A 15 3.41 3.84 1.41
N ARG A 16 3.16 4.77 0.48
CA ARG A 16 2.41 6.01 0.75
C ARG A 16 1.06 6.04 0.04
N PRO A 17 -0.05 5.94 0.78
CA PRO A 17 -1.34 6.40 0.31
C PRO A 17 -1.45 7.93 0.43
N VAL A 18 -2.23 8.51 -0.47
CA VAL A 18 -2.50 9.94 -0.54
C VAL A 18 -3.99 10.17 -0.66
N ASP A 19 -4.45 11.32 -0.18
CA ASP A 19 -5.75 11.86 -0.55
C ASP A 19 -5.71 12.29 -2.02
N GLY A 20 -6.57 11.69 -2.85
CA GLY A 20 -6.59 11.93 -4.29
C GLY A 20 -7.15 13.29 -4.70
N GLN A 21 -7.86 14.00 -3.82
CA GLN A 21 -8.49 15.28 -4.12
C GLN A 21 -7.55 16.45 -3.82
N VAL A 22 -6.84 16.41 -2.68
CA VAL A 22 -6.01 17.53 -2.21
C VAL A 22 -4.52 17.20 -2.15
N GLY A 23 -4.12 15.97 -2.43
CA GLY A 23 -2.70 15.58 -2.55
C GLY A 23 -1.96 15.45 -1.21
N ILE A 24 -2.68 15.25 -0.10
CA ILE A 24 -2.09 15.09 1.23
C ILE A 24 -1.67 13.63 1.44
N ILE A 25 -0.47 13.39 1.96
CA ILE A 25 -0.04 12.05 2.39
C ILE A 25 -0.82 11.66 3.65
N THR A 26 -1.54 10.54 3.60
CA THR A 26 -2.42 10.09 4.69
C THR A 26 -1.82 8.96 5.52
N ASP A 27 -0.75 8.31 5.04
CA ASP A 27 0.04 7.32 5.78
C ASP A 27 1.43 7.14 5.15
N THR A 28 2.36 6.60 5.92
CA THR A 28 3.70 6.19 5.47
C THR A 28 4.06 4.89 6.17
N TYR A 29 4.67 3.97 5.43
CA TYR A 29 5.10 2.69 5.97
C TYR A 29 6.37 2.23 5.27
N ALA A 30 7.49 2.30 5.99
CA ALA A 30 8.77 1.86 5.49
C ALA A 30 8.96 0.35 5.64
N THR A 31 9.39 -0.33 4.57
CA THR A 31 9.79 -1.74 4.59
C THR A 31 11.14 -1.94 3.91
N PRO A 32 11.80 -3.10 4.11
CA PRO A 32 12.92 -3.48 3.26
C PRO A 32 12.56 -3.43 1.77
N GLY A 33 13.52 -3.08 0.93
CA GLY A 33 13.30 -2.83 -0.51
C GLY A 33 12.98 -4.07 -1.36
N ASN A 34 12.83 -5.23 -0.73
CA ASN A 34 12.41 -6.48 -1.37
C ASN A 34 10.97 -6.88 -1.03
N VAL A 35 10.23 -6.04 -0.31
CA VAL A 35 8.78 -6.21 -0.08
C VAL A 35 8.03 -5.61 -1.27
N HIS A 36 7.11 -6.37 -1.85
CA HIS A 36 6.26 -5.87 -2.93
C HIS A 36 5.15 -4.97 -2.37
N ASP A 37 4.84 -3.88 -3.06
CA ASP A 37 3.95 -2.81 -2.55
C ASP A 37 2.50 -3.28 -2.26
N SER A 38 2.06 -4.35 -2.94
CA SER A 38 0.75 -4.98 -2.69
C SER A 38 0.68 -5.78 -1.38
N GLN A 39 1.80 -6.25 -0.83
CA GLN A 39 1.78 -7.04 0.41
C GLN A 39 1.31 -6.25 1.65
N PRO A 40 1.80 -5.03 1.92
CA PRO A 40 1.34 -4.27 3.07
C PRO A 40 -0.04 -3.62 2.85
N PHE A 41 -0.49 -3.50 1.61
CA PHE A 41 -1.65 -2.69 1.20
C PHE A 41 -2.88 -2.84 2.10
N ILE A 42 -3.45 -4.04 2.20
CA ILE A 42 -4.69 -4.29 2.97
C ILE A 42 -4.52 -3.85 4.42
N LYS A 43 -3.41 -4.24 5.06
CA LYS A 43 -3.13 -3.87 6.45
C LYS A 43 -2.99 -2.36 6.62
N ARG A 44 -2.42 -1.65 5.64
CA ARG A 44 -2.30 -0.19 5.68
C ARG A 44 -3.65 0.48 5.52
N LEU A 45 -4.45 0.04 4.54
CA LEU A 45 -5.79 0.56 4.31
C LEU A 45 -6.66 0.40 5.57
N THR A 46 -6.77 -0.81 6.13
CA THR A 46 -7.52 -1.05 7.39
C THR A 46 -7.08 -0.11 8.51
N ARG A 47 -5.76 0.00 8.71
CA ARG A 47 -5.16 0.86 9.75
C ARG A 47 -5.48 2.35 9.55
N GLN A 48 -5.67 2.82 8.31
CA GLN A 48 -6.08 4.19 8.02
C GLN A 48 -7.57 4.41 8.28
N LEU A 49 -8.42 3.49 7.78
CA LEU A 49 -9.87 3.51 7.98
C LEU A 49 -10.20 3.54 9.47
N GLU A 50 -9.58 2.68 10.27
CA GLU A 50 -9.80 2.61 11.73
C GLU A 50 -9.28 3.84 12.47
N ARG A 51 -8.09 4.34 12.12
CA ARG A 51 -7.43 5.41 12.89
C ARG A 51 -8.04 6.79 12.65
N PHE A 52 -8.40 7.06 11.41
CA PHE A 52 -8.84 8.37 10.97
C PHE A 52 -10.35 8.40 10.68
N ALA A 53 -11.05 7.27 10.88
CA ALA A 53 -12.47 7.12 10.57
C ALA A 53 -12.80 7.58 9.13
N LEU A 54 -11.93 7.24 8.18
CA LEU A 54 -12.10 7.61 6.78
C LEU A 54 -13.19 6.75 6.15
N ASN A 55 -13.99 7.37 5.28
CA ASN A 55 -14.99 6.70 4.47
C ASN A 55 -14.76 7.04 2.98
N PRO A 56 -13.70 6.50 2.36
CA PRO A 56 -13.35 6.83 0.99
C PRO A 56 -14.37 6.25 0.00
N LEU A 57 -14.71 7.02 -1.04
CA LEU A 57 -15.57 6.53 -2.13
C LEU A 57 -14.88 5.47 -3.00
N ALA A 58 -13.56 5.55 -3.13
CA ALA A 58 -12.75 4.63 -3.90
C ALA A 58 -11.29 4.66 -3.42
N VAL A 59 -10.56 3.59 -3.69
CA VAL A 59 -9.10 3.51 -3.48
C VAL A 59 -8.44 3.27 -4.83
N GLY A 60 -7.56 4.18 -5.25
CA GLY A 60 -6.78 4.04 -6.48
C GLY A 60 -5.53 3.18 -6.23
N LEU A 61 -5.32 2.16 -7.07
CA LEU A 61 -4.22 1.20 -6.94
C LEU A 61 -3.46 1.06 -8.26
N ASP A 62 -2.16 0.75 -8.14
CA ASP A 62 -1.36 0.38 -9.31
C ASP A 62 -1.81 -0.97 -9.89
N ALA A 63 -1.61 -1.16 -11.20
CA ALA A 63 -2.00 -2.39 -11.89
C ALA A 63 -1.40 -3.66 -11.26
N GLY A 64 -0.20 -3.56 -10.65
CA GLY A 64 0.45 -4.68 -9.95
C GLY A 64 -0.28 -5.18 -8.69
N TYR A 65 -1.33 -4.48 -8.24
CA TYR A 65 -2.13 -4.86 -7.07
C TYR A 65 -3.30 -5.76 -7.44
N PHE A 66 -3.62 -5.89 -8.72
CA PHE A 66 -4.75 -6.69 -9.22
C PHE A 66 -4.47 -8.20 -9.08
N THR A 67 -4.65 -8.69 -7.86
CA THR A 67 -4.44 -10.08 -7.45
C THR A 67 -5.65 -10.57 -6.68
N ALA A 68 -6.00 -11.85 -6.82
CA ALA A 68 -7.18 -12.42 -6.17
C ALA A 68 -7.23 -12.16 -4.64
N PRO A 69 -6.13 -12.29 -3.86
CA PRO A 69 -6.15 -11.98 -2.44
C PRO A 69 -6.47 -10.51 -2.14
N VAL A 70 -5.90 -9.56 -2.90
CA VAL A 70 -6.15 -8.13 -2.69
C VAL A 70 -7.61 -7.79 -3.01
N CYS A 71 -8.15 -8.32 -4.12
CA CYS A 71 -9.55 -8.10 -4.48
C CYS A 71 -10.50 -8.62 -3.39
N TYR A 72 -10.32 -9.87 -2.97
CA TYR A 72 -11.14 -10.50 -1.94
C TYR A 72 -11.08 -9.75 -0.61
N LEU A 73 -9.87 -9.43 -0.12
CA LEU A 73 -9.72 -8.75 1.15
C LEU A 73 -10.23 -7.30 1.12
N THR A 74 -10.16 -6.62 -0.03
CA THR A 74 -10.73 -5.26 -0.18
C THR A 74 -12.25 -5.30 -0.09
N GLU A 75 -12.89 -6.32 -0.68
CA GLU A 75 -14.34 -6.53 -0.57
C GLU A 75 -14.79 -6.77 0.88
N GLN A 76 -13.98 -7.46 1.70
CA GLN A 76 -14.29 -7.68 3.12
C GLN A 76 -14.15 -6.42 3.99
N LEU A 77 -13.57 -5.32 3.47
CA LEU A 77 -13.43 -4.05 4.20
C LEU A 77 -14.57 -3.06 3.92
N ALA A 78 -15.39 -3.33 2.90
CA ALA A 78 -16.55 -2.52 2.52
C ALA A 78 -17.80 -2.93 3.32
#